data_AF-A0A1C6RII0-F1
#
_entry.id   AF-A0A1C6RII0-F1
#
_cell.length_a   1.000
_cell.length_b   1.000
_cell.length_c   1.000
_cell.angle_alpha   90.00
_cell.angle_beta   90.00
_cell.angle_gamma   90.00
#
_symmetry.space_group_name_H-M   'P 1'
#
loop_
_entity.id
_entity.type
_entity.pdbx_description
1 polymer ?
#
loop_
_entity_poly.entity_id
_entity_poly.type
_entity_poly.pdbx_seq_one_letter_code
_entity_poly.pdbx_strand_id
1 'polypeptide(L)' 'MSDAYVVGDPDGLSPLQAEIRDAVAKELHAQLAMRADRLDLADLPEVAYQITLRVDGILSRRPPRRGTTRVSTSP' A
#
# COMPACT_ATOMS: atom_id res chain seq x y z
N MET A 1 20.24 -9.51 10.05
CA MET A 1 18.99 -8.76 9.85
C MET A 1 19.36 -7.32 9.52
N SER A 2 19.52 -7.02 8.24
CA SER A 2 19.88 -5.68 7.75
C SER A 2 19.01 -5.44 6.53
N ASP A 3 17.83 -4.86 6.74
CA ASP A 3 17.09 -4.22 5.66
C ASP A 3 17.25 -2.71 5.88
N ALA A 4 18.38 -2.21 5.39
CA ALA A 4 18.70 -0.81 5.45
C ALA A 4 17.69 -0.08 4.57
N TYR A 5 16.76 0.63 5.20
CA TYR A 5 15.94 1.64 4.54
C TYR A 5 16.89 2.59 3.83
N VAL A 6 16.90 2.53 2.50
CA VAL A 6 17.74 3.38 1.67
C VAL A 6 17.36 4.82 1.95
N VAL A 7 18.33 5.57 2.48
CA VAL A 7 18.33 7.02 2.58
C VAL A 7 17.96 7.60 1.21
N GLY A 8 16.78 8.24 1.11
CA GLY A 8 16.33 8.90 -0.12
C GLY A 8 14.82 9.16 -0.23
N ASP A 9 13.97 8.42 0.47
CA ASP A 9 12.52 8.68 0.54
C ASP A 9 12.20 9.47 1.83
N PRO A 10 11.64 10.71 1.77
CA PRO A 10 11.39 11.54 2.95
C PRO A 10 10.54 10.86 4.03
N ASP A 11 9.76 9.83 3.68
CA ASP A 11 8.81 9.20 4.60
C ASP A 11 9.30 7.87 5.21
N GLY A 12 10.48 7.38 4.81
CA GLY A 12 11.02 6.12 5.33
C GLY A 12 10.11 4.91 5.10
N LEU A 13 9.26 4.94 4.07
CA LEU A 13 8.32 3.88 3.75
C LEU A 13 8.99 2.81 2.89
N SER A 14 8.64 1.55 3.14
CA SER A 14 8.95 0.48 2.19
C SER A 14 8.12 0.68 0.92
N PRO A 15 8.54 0.15 -0.25
CA PRO A 15 7.79 0.29 -1.49
C PRO A 15 6.31 -0.12 -1.38
N LEU A 16 6.01 -1.16 -0.60
CA LEU A 16 4.63 -1.59 -0.36
C LEU A 16 3.83 -0.57 0.47
N GLN A 17 4.45 0.00 1.49
CA GLN A 17 3.81 1.01 2.32
C GLN A 17 3.51 2.28 1.50
N ALA A 18 4.42 2.67 0.59
CA ALA A 18 4.18 3.76 -0.33
C ALA A 18 3.01 3.46 -1.30
N GLU A 19 2.96 2.26 -1.90
CA GLU A 19 1.85 1.84 -2.76
C GLU A 19 0.49 1.85 -2.03
N ILE A 20 0.46 1.34 -0.79
CA ILE A 20 -0.75 1.36 0.04
C ILE A 20 -1.17 2.79 0.36
N ARG A 21 -0.24 3.64 0.81
CA ARG A 21 -0.52 5.05 1.12
C ARG A 21 -1.12 5.76 -0.08
N ASP A 22 -0.53 5.61 -1.26
CA ASP A 22 -0.98 6.28 -2.47
C ASP A 22 -2.37 5.81 -2.89
N ALA A 23 -2.69 4.54 -2.70
CA ALA A 23 -4.04 4.03 -2.94
C ALA A 23 -5.07 4.54 -1.94
N VAL A 24 -4.73 4.59 -0.65
CA VAL A 24 -5.59 5.16 0.38
C VAL A 24 -5.85 6.64 0.10
N ALA A 25 -4.80 7.42 -0.23
CA ALA A 25 -4.93 8.83 -0.54
C ALA A 25 -5.82 9.09 -1.76
N LYS A 26 -5.67 8.29 -2.83
CA LYS A 26 -6.53 8.37 -4.02
C LYS A 26 -7.98 8.06 -3.70
N GLU A 27 -8.23 7.04 -2.88
CA GLU A 27 -9.58 6.68 -2.47
C GLU A 27 -10.22 7.78 -1.61
N LEU A 28 -9.52 8.27 -0.59
CA LEU A 28 -10.01 9.37 0.24
C LEU A 28 -10.30 10.63 -0.58
N HIS A 29 -9.43 10.97 -1.53
CA HIS A 29 -9.65 12.10 -2.43
C HIS A 29 -10.91 11.92 -3.28
N ALA A 30 -11.13 10.72 -3.83
CA ALA A 30 -12.36 10.42 -4.58
C ALA A 30 -13.61 10.53 -3.70
N GLN A 31 -13.57 9.98 -2.47
CA GLN A 31 -14.68 10.03 -1.53
C GLN A 31 -15.04 11.46 -1.10
N LEU A 32 -14.02 12.31 -0.90
CA LEU A 32 -14.19 13.74 -0.64
C LEU A 32 -14.80 14.47 -1.85
N ALA A 33 -14.25 14.25 -3.06
CA ALA A 33 -14.76 14.88 -4.27
C ALA A 33 -16.23 14.52 -4.54
N MET A 34 -16.64 13.28 -4.26
CA MET A 34 -18.03 12.83 -4.39
C MET A 34 -18.98 13.47 -3.35
N ARG A 35 -18.45 13.96 -2.22
CA ARG A 35 -19.22 14.48 -1.09
C ARG A 35 -18.96 15.97 -0.80
N ALA A 36 -18.55 16.72 -1.82
CA ALA A 36 -18.27 18.16 -1.70
C ALA A 36 -17.27 18.48 -0.57
N ASP A 37 -16.16 17.74 -0.56
CA ASP A 37 -15.01 17.91 0.35
C ASP A 37 -15.31 17.66 1.84
N ARG A 38 -16.35 16.87 2.14
CA ARG A 38 -16.70 16.48 3.51
C ARG A 38 -16.98 14.99 3.65
N LEU A 39 -16.58 14.43 4.78
CA LEU A 39 -16.92 13.07 5.21
C LEU A 39 -17.56 13.15 6.58
N ASP A 40 -18.81 12.68 6.68
CA ASP A 40 -19.49 12.58 7.96
C ASP A 40 -19.15 11.25 8.63
N LEU A 41 -19.33 11.17 9.95
CA LEU A 41 -19.10 9.92 10.70
C LEU A 41 -19.96 8.76 10.16
N ALA A 42 -21.13 9.08 9.61
CA ALA A 42 -22.02 8.10 8.98
C ALA A 42 -21.45 7.49 7.70
N ASP A 43 -20.51 8.18 7.02
CA ASP A 43 -19.86 7.68 5.80
C ASP A 43 -18.70 6.71 6.10
N LEU A 44 -18.15 6.76 7.33
CA LEU A 44 -16.93 6.03 7.68
C LEU A 44 -17.00 4.52 7.40
N PRO A 45 -18.11 3.80 7.67
CA PRO A 45 -18.18 2.36 7.37
C PRO A 45 -17.97 2.05 5.88
N GLU A 46 -18.61 2.81 4.99
CA GLU A 46 -18.50 2.60 3.54
C GLU A 46 -17.12 2.98 3.03
N VAL A 47 -16.58 4.12 3.47
CA VAL A 47 -15.23 4.56 3.09
C VAL A 47 -14.16 3.56 3.55
N ALA A 48 -14.29 3.05 4.77
CA ALA A 48 -13.39 2.03 5.30
C ALA A 48 -13.45 0.72 4.48
N TYR A 49 -14.65 0.34 4.04
CA TYR A 49 -14.83 -0.83 3.18
C TYR A 49 -14.14 -0.66 1.82
N GLN A 50 -14.35 0.48 1.14
CA GLN A 50 -13.73 0.73 -0.15
C GLN A 50 -12.19 0.79 -0.08
N ILE A 51 -11.66 1.42 0.97
CA ILE A 51 -10.21 1.39 1.25
C ILE A 51 -9.72 -0.04 1.42
N THR A 52 -10.45 -0.87 2.17
CA THR A 52 -10.07 -2.27 2.43
C THR A 52 -9.98 -3.06 1.12
N LEU A 53 -10.98 -2.95 0.24
CA LEU A 53 -10.95 -3.61 -1.07
C LEU A 53 -9.76 -3.15 -1.92
N ARG A 54 -9.42 -1.85 -1.87
CA ARG A 54 -8.31 -1.30 -2.62
C ARG A 54 -6.96 -1.83 -2.12
N VAL A 55 -6.79 -1.88 -0.80
CA VAL A 55 -5.59 -2.44 -0.16
C VAL A 55 -5.45 -3.93 -0.47
N ASP A 56 -6.53 -4.69 -0.34
CA ASP A 56 -6.54 -6.12 -0.69
C ASP A 56 -6.11 -6.35 -2.14
N GLY A 57 -6.61 -5.54 -3.07
CA GLY A 57 -6.20 -5.58 -4.47
C GLY A 57 -4.70 -5.34 -4.70
N ILE A 58 -4.05 -4.48 -3.90
CA ILE A 58 -2.60 -4.27 -3.96
C ILE A 58 -1.86 -5.49 -3.43
N LEU A 59 -2.26 -5.98 -2.26
CA LEU A 59 -1.63 -7.14 -1.61
C LEU A 59 -1.73 -8.39 -2.49
N SER A 60 -2.88 -8.60 -3.12
CA SER A 60 -3.15 -9.74 -4.00
C SER A 60 -2.40 -9.71 -5.34
N ARG A 61 -1.99 -8.53 -5.82
CA ARG A 61 -1.26 -8.37 -7.09
C ARG A 61 0.24 -8.63 -6.97
N ARG A 62 0.78 -8.66 -5.75
CA ARG A 62 2.22 -8.84 -5.54
C ARG A 62 2.57 -10.33 -5.61
N PRO A 63 3.38 -10.78 -6.59
CA PRO A 63 3.79 -12.17 -6.64
C PRO A 63 4.63 -12.52 -5.40
N PRO A 64 4.56 -13.76 -4.88
CA PRO A 64 5.44 -14.19 -3.81
C PRO A 64 6.88 -13.99 -4.27
N ARG A 65 7.67 -13.27 -3.47
CA ARG A 65 9.08 -13.03 -3.71
C ARG A 65 9.77 -14.39 -3.86
N ARG A 66 10.05 -14.84 -5.09
CA ARG A 66 10.79 -16.09 -5.32
C ARG A 66 12.13 -15.94 -4.63
N GLY A 67 12.34 -16.71 -3.57
CA GLY A 67 13.60 -16.78 -2.87
C GLY A 67 14.70 -17.12 -3.87
N THR A 68 15.71 -16.28 -3.94
CA THR A 68 16.96 -16.56 -4.65
C THR A 68 17.69 -17.67 -3.91
N THR A 69 17.34 -18.92 -4.18
CA THR A 69 18.22 -20.05 -3.86
C THR A 69 19.39 -20.01 -4.86
N ARG A 70 20.46 -19.29 -4.50
CA ARG A 70 21.77 -19.55 -5.10
C ARG A 70 22.25 -20.89 -4.57
N VAL A 71 22.03 -21.95 -5.34
CA VAL A 71 22.84 -23.18 -5.20
C VAL A 71 24.21 -22.84 -5.74
N SER A 72 25.14 -22.58 -4.83
CA SER A 72 26.57 -22.56 -5.11
C SER A 72 27.07 -24.00 -5.09
N THR A 73 27.02 -24.68 -6.23
CA THR A 73 27.81 -25.89 -6.46
C THR A 73 29.15 -25.44 -7.05
N SER A 74 30.18 -25.46 -6.20
CA SER A 74 31.59 -25.38 -6.58
C SER A 74 32.14 -26.80 -6.80
N PRO A 75 33.28 -26.92 -7.52
CA PRO A 75 33.56 -27.99 -8.48
C PRO A 75 34.01 -29.33 -7.91
#